data_AF-A0AA51J8C1-F1
#
_entry.id   AF-A0AA51J8C1-F1
#
_cell.length_a   1.000
_cell.length_b   1.000
_cell.length_c   1.000
_cell.angle_alpha   90.00
_cell.angle_beta   90.00
_cell.angle_gamma   90.00
#
_symmetry.space_group_name_H-M   'P 1'
#
loop_
_entity.id
_entity.type
_entity.pdbx_description
1 polymer ?
#
loop_
_entity_poly.entity_id
_entity_poly.type
_entity_poly.pdbx_seq_one_letter_code
_entity_poly.pdbx_strand_id
1 'polypeptide(L)'
;MFSSIKNFLYRHKKKFMVTGAIFGSVYLLMSYAQKRLREWQEKEAKKFFEMTRKKQHFESTERTCNQTILSLSKIVSESILSILNTEEIIQKLQDNPDNKVTLWEQMKIMIFTRICVIVYALSILNVTLRVQLNVIGGYLYRDSMHEDDPLINSELQAKYLSLCHHFVGPGVEDLSKQIEKAVKRVVEPISLKKKITLQEVEQVFWSIQTILCT
;
A
#
# COMPACT_ATOMS: atom_id res chain seq x y z
N MET A 1 19.56 51.08 65.36
CA MET A 1 18.86 49.85 64.88
C MET A 1 19.75 48.93 64.05
N PHE A 2 20.54 49.44 63.09
CA PHE A 2 21.46 48.63 62.28
C PHE A 2 22.59 47.92 63.06
N SER A 3 23.07 48.48 64.18
CA SER A 3 24.12 47.86 65.01
C SER A 3 23.66 46.61 65.76
N SER A 4 22.41 46.59 66.27
CA SER A 4 21.83 45.42 66.94
C SER A 4 21.56 44.27 65.96
N ILE A 5 21.13 44.57 64.74
CA ILE A 5 20.95 43.59 63.66
C ILE A 5 22.30 43.00 63.25
N LYS A 6 23.35 43.83 63.15
CA LYS A 6 24.71 43.39 62.82
C LYS A 6 25.30 42.47 63.90
N ASN A 7 25.11 42.79 65.18
CA ASN A 7 25.57 41.95 66.29
C ASN A 7 24.80 40.63 66.41
N PHE A 8 23.48 40.63 66.14
CA PHE A 8 22.66 39.42 66.11
C PHE A 8 23.05 38.48 64.96
N LEU A 9 23.27 39.03 63.76
CA LEU A 9 23.77 38.28 62.60
C LEU A 9 25.17 37.71 62.86
N TYR A 10 26.06 38.44 63.53
CA TYR A 10 27.40 37.96 63.87
C TYR A 10 27.34 36.80 64.88
N ARG A 11 26.46 36.88 65.88
CA ARG A 11 26.28 35.86 66.93
C ARG A 11 25.62 34.58 66.41
N HIS A 12 24.82 34.65 65.34
CA HIS A 12 24.16 33.49 64.71
C HIS A 12 24.66 33.16 63.30
N LYS A 13 25.80 33.71 62.87
CA LYS A 13 26.35 33.59 61.49
C LYS A 13 26.44 32.13 61.00
N LYS A 14 26.84 31.19 61.87
CA LYS A 14 26.89 29.76 61.54
C LYS A 14 25.49 29.17 61.27
N LYS A 15 24.46 29.57 62.02
CA LYS A 15 23.08 29.10 61.82
C LYS A 15 22.51 29.62 60.50
N PHE A 16 22.70 30.90 60.18
CA PHE A 16 22.26 31.46 58.90
C PHE A 16 22.96 30.81 57.69
N MET A 17 24.25 30.51 57.81
CA MET A 17 25.00 29.82 56.75
C MET A 17 24.48 28.40 56.52
N VAL A 18 24.24 27.63 57.59
CA VAL A 18 23.69 26.27 57.50
C VAL A 18 22.27 26.29 56.93
N THR A 19 21.40 27.17 57.42
CA THR A 19 20.04 27.30 56.90
C THR A 19 20.02 27.72 55.43
N GLY A 20 20.84 28.70 55.03
CA GLY A 20 20.97 29.12 53.63
C GLY A 20 21.47 28.00 52.72
N ALA A 21 22.43 27.20 53.18
CA ALA A 21 22.92 26.03 52.44
C ALA A 21 21.82 24.97 52.24
N ILE A 22 21.01 24.70 53.27
CA ILE A 22 19.88 23.77 53.19
C ILE A 22 18.84 24.27 52.17
N PHE A 23 18.38 25.52 52.29
CA PHE A 23 17.39 26.06 51.35
C PHE A 23 17.92 26.14 49.91
N GLY A 24 19.19 26.54 49.74
CA GLY A 24 19.84 26.56 48.43
C GLY A 24 19.93 25.17 47.80
N SER A 25 20.32 24.15 48.57
CA SER A 25 20.40 22.76 48.07
C SER A 25 19.03 22.19 47.71
N VAL A 26 17.99 22.42 48.52
CA VAL A 26 16.61 22.01 48.21
C VAL A 26 16.11 22.69 46.94
N TYR A 27 16.36 24.00 46.79
CA TYR A 27 15.98 24.74 45.58
C TYR A 27 16.69 24.21 44.33
N LEU A 28 17.99 23.93 44.40
CA LEU A 28 18.76 23.37 43.29
C LEU A 28 18.26 21.96 42.91
N LEU A 29 17.98 21.09 43.88
CA LEU A 29 17.43 19.76 43.61
C LEU A 29 16.02 19.82 43.01
N MET A 30 15.15 20.70 43.53
CA MET A 30 13.80 20.87 43.03
C MET A 30 13.77 21.41 41.59
N SER A 31 14.57 22.45 41.32
CA SER A 31 14.69 23.02 39.97
C SER A 31 15.29 22.02 38.98
N TYR A 32 16.26 21.22 39.41
CA TYR A 32 16.81 20.12 38.60
C TYR A 32 15.77 19.04 38.30
N ALA A 33 14.99 18.62 39.30
CA ALA A 33 13.93 17.63 39.13
C ALA A 33 12.84 18.13 38.17
N GLN A 34 12.38 19.38 38.33
CA GLN A 34 11.40 19.99 37.44
C GLN A 34 11.91 20.12 36.00
N LYS A 35 13.17 20.53 35.82
CA LYS A 35 13.79 20.62 34.49
C LYS A 35 13.89 19.23 33.85
N ARG A 36 14.35 18.23 34.60
CA ARG A 36 14.52 16.86 34.10
C ARG A 36 13.18 16.19 33.76
N LEU A 37 12.14 16.44 34.56
CA LEU A 37 10.78 15.95 34.28
C LEU A 37 10.23 16.58 33.00
N ARG A 38 10.40 17.89 32.82
CA ARG A 38 9.98 18.59 31.60
C ARG A 38 10.71 18.07 30.37
N GLU A 39 12.03 17.91 30.45
CA GLU A 39 12.82 17.33 29.36
C GLU A 39 12.36 15.92 28.99
N TRP A 40 11.95 15.10 29.97
CA TRP A 40 11.40 13.77 29.71
C TRP A 40 10.04 13.84 29.02
N GLN A 41 9.13 14.68 29.51
CA GLN A 41 7.82 14.90 28.90
C GLN A 41 7.95 15.43 27.47
N GLU A 42 8.84 16.39 27.22
CA GLU A 42 9.11 16.94 25.89
C GLU A 42 9.67 15.87 24.94
N LYS A 43 10.59 15.03 25.41
CA LYS A 43 11.14 13.92 24.61
C LYS A 43 10.08 12.88 24.26
N GLU A 44 9.23 12.53 25.22
CA GLU A 44 8.15 11.56 25.00
C GLU A 44 7.09 12.14 24.08
N ALA A 45 6.66 13.39 24.30
CA ALA A 45 5.74 14.10 23.43
C ALA A 45 6.27 14.21 22.00
N LYS A 46 7.57 14.50 21.82
CA LYS A 46 8.21 14.55 20.50
C LYS A 46 8.17 13.18 19.80
N LYS A 47 8.56 12.11 20.48
CA LYS A 47 8.50 10.74 19.94
C LYS A 47 7.07 10.33 19.57
N PHE A 48 6.11 10.64 20.45
CA PHE A 48 4.70 10.36 20.22
C PHE A 48 4.18 11.12 19.00
N PHE A 49 4.55 12.38 18.85
CA PHE A 49 4.16 13.22 17.72
C PHE A 49 4.77 12.70 16.40
N GLU A 50 6.06 12.37 16.37
CA GLU A 50 6.74 11.77 15.23
C GLU A 50 6.09 10.44 14.80
N MET A 51 5.81 9.56 15.76
CA MET A 51 5.16 8.27 15.50
C MET A 51 3.74 8.45 14.96
N THR A 52 2.96 9.35 15.56
CA THR A 52 1.60 9.67 15.11
C THR A 52 1.62 10.23 13.70
N ARG A 53 2.52 11.17 13.40
CA ARG A 53 2.65 11.76 12.06
C ARG A 53 3.03 10.72 11.01
N LYS A 54 3.97 9.82 11.32
CA LYS A 54 4.34 8.69 10.44
C LYS A 54 3.15 7.77 10.16
N LYS A 55 2.40 7.42 11.19
CA LYS A 55 1.21 6.57 11.09
C LYS A 55 0.12 7.23 10.24
N GLN A 56 -0.18 8.50 10.48
CA GLN A 56 -1.15 9.26 9.69
C GLN A 56 -0.76 9.35 8.21
N HIS A 57 0.52 9.60 7.92
CA HIS A 57 1.03 9.63 6.55
C HIS A 57 0.87 8.26 5.86
N PHE A 58 1.20 7.17 6.56
CA PHE A 58 1.01 5.83 6.05
C PHE A 58 -0.46 5.50 5.80
N GLU A 59 -1.35 5.79 6.75
CA GLU A 59 -2.80 5.59 6.59
C GLU A 59 -3.38 6.40 5.42
N SER A 60 -2.90 7.64 5.23
CA SER A 60 -3.28 8.46 4.08
C SER A 60 -2.81 7.82 2.77
N THR A 61 -1.55 7.36 2.73
CA THR A 61 -0.97 6.70 1.54
C THR A 61 -1.73 5.43 1.18
N GLU A 62 -2.08 4.60 2.16
CA GLU A 62 -2.89 3.39 1.95
C GLU A 62 -4.31 3.71 1.48
N ARG A 63 -4.95 4.77 1.99
CA ARG A 63 -6.27 5.21 1.49
C ARG A 63 -6.20 5.63 0.03
N THR A 64 -5.19 6.42 -0.34
CA THR A 64 -4.95 6.80 -1.74
C THR A 64 -4.72 5.56 -2.59
N CYS A 65 -3.90 4.62 -2.13
CA CYS A 65 -3.65 3.36 -2.84
C CYS A 65 -4.91 2.55 -3.06
N ASN A 66 -5.75 2.39 -2.04
CA ASN A 66 -7.01 1.66 -2.16
C ASN A 66 -7.96 2.32 -3.16
N GLN A 67 -8.05 3.65 -3.16
CA GLN A 67 -8.86 4.39 -4.15
C GLN A 67 -8.32 4.21 -5.58
N THR A 68 -7.00 4.30 -5.76
CA THR A 68 -6.36 4.09 -7.07
C THR A 68 -6.56 2.66 -7.56
N ILE A 69 -6.42 1.66 -6.69
CA ILE A 69 -6.68 0.25 -7.02
C ILE A 69 -8.13 0.07 -7.49
N LEU A 70 -9.11 0.62 -6.78
CA LEU A 70 -10.53 0.49 -7.15
C LEU A 70 -10.85 1.18 -8.49
N SER A 71 -10.24 2.33 -8.76
CA SER A 71 -10.43 3.04 -10.02
C SER A 71 -9.80 2.29 -11.20
N LEU A 72 -8.54 1.87 -11.06
CA LEU A 72 -7.82 1.19 -12.12
C LEU A 72 -8.30 -0.26 -12.31
N SER A 73 -8.77 -0.94 -11.26
CA SER A 73 -9.32 -2.30 -11.39
C SER A 73 -10.58 -2.31 -12.26
N LYS A 74 -11.41 -1.27 -12.16
CA LYS A 74 -12.58 -1.10 -13.04
C LYS A 74 -12.15 -0.96 -14.50
N ILE A 75 -11.19 -0.09 -14.78
CA ILE A 75 -10.66 0.14 -16.14
C ILE A 75 -10.06 -1.14 -16.72
N VAL A 76 -9.22 -1.84 -15.95
CA VAL A 76 -8.61 -3.11 -16.35
C VAL A 76 -9.69 -4.17 -16.59
N SER A 77 -10.68 -4.26 -15.72
CA SER A 77 -11.79 -5.22 -15.88
C SER A 77 -12.56 -4.93 -17.17
N GLU A 78 -12.99 -3.70 -17.41
CA GLU A 78 -13.69 -3.29 -18.63
C GLU A 78 -12.86 -3.57 -19.90
N SER A 79 -11.55 -3.32 -19.84
CA SER A 79 -10.64 -3.67 -20.93
C SER A 79 -10.61 -5.18 -21.19
N ILE A 80 -10.49 -6.01 -20.14
CA ILE A 80 -10.51 -7.48 -20.27
C ILE A 80 -11.84 -7.95 -20.86
N LEU A 81 -12.97 -7.39 -20.42
CA LEU A 81 -14.29 -7.70 -20.95
C LEU A 81 -14.43 -7.36 -22.43
N SER A 82 -13.83 -6.25 -22.85
CA SER A 82 -13.81 -5.83 -24.25
C SER A 82 -12.93 -6.75 -25.11
N ILE A 83 -11.78 -7.20 -24.59
CA ILE A 83 -10.85 -8.08 -25.32
C ILE A 83 -11.41 -9.51 -25.42
N LEU A 84 -12.01 -10.00 -24.33
CA LEU A 84 -12.54 -11.36 -24.20
C LEU A 84 -14.08 -11.32 -24.16
N ASN A 85 -14.66 -10.78 -25.22
CA ASN A 85 -16.09 -10.53 -25.35
C ASN A 85 -16.88 -11.82 -25.63
N THR A 86 -17.42 -12.40 -24.57
CA THR A 86 -18.25 -13.62 -24.63
C THR A 86 -19.66 -13.32 -25.16
N GLU A 87 -20.12 -12.10 -24.97
CA GLU A 87 -21.45 -11.62 -25.30
C GLU A 87 -21.66 -11.61 -26.83
N GLU A 88 -20.62 -11.28 -27.60
CA GLU A 88 -20.63 -11.40 -29.06
C GLU A 88 -20.84 -12.85 -29.52
N ILE A 89 -20.21 -13.82 -28.86
CA ILE A 89 -20.37 -15.24 -29.18
C ILE A 89 -21.78 -15.72 -28.82
N ILE A 90 -22.30 -15.28 -27.67
CA ILE A 90 -23.67 -15.59 -27.24
C ILE A 90 -24.69 -15.05 -28.26
N GLN A 91 -24.50 -13.83 -28.74
CA GLN A 91 -25.38 -13.24 -29.74
C GLN A 91 -25.36 -14.05 -31.04
N LYS A 92 -24.16 -14.40 -31.54
CA LYS A 92 -24.02 -15.29 -32.70
C LYS A 92 -24.70 -16.65 -32.49
N LEU A 93 -24.66 -17.20 -31.28
CA LEU A 93 -25.33 -18.46 -30.96
C LEU A 93 -26.86 -18.34 -30.97
N GLN A 94 -27.43 -17.18 -30.62
CA GLN A 94 -28.87 -16.92 -30.65
C GLN A 94 -29.45 -16.93 -32.07
N ASP A 95 -28.66 -16.50 -33.06
CA ASP A 95 -29.02 -16.49 -34.48
C ASP A 95 -29.04 -17.90 -35.11
N ASN A 96 -28.79 -18.94 -34.31
CA ASN A 96 -28.85 -20.34 -34.71
C ASN A 96 -27.99 -20.71 -35.93
N PRO A 97 -26.70 -20.34 -35.98
CA PRO A 97 -25.83 -20.52 -37.13
C PRO A 97 -25.48 -21.99 -37.34
N ASP A 98 -24.98 -22.36 -38.52
CA ASP A 98 -24.62 -23.76 -38.82
C ASP A 98 -23.40 -24.24 -38.01
N ASN A 99 -22.51 -23.32 -37.60
CA ASN A 99 -21.24 -23.61 -36.94
C ASN A 99 -21.29 -23.60 -35.40
N LYS A 100 -22.43 -23.96 -34.78
CA LYS A 100 -22.66 -23.85 -33.32
C LYS A 100 -21.57 -24.49 -32.46
N VAL A 101 -21.13 -25.69 -32.83
CA VAL A 101 -20.12 -26.42 -32.04
C VAL A 101 -18.82 -25.63 -31.95
N THR A 102 -18.39 -25.01 -33.06
CA THR A 102 -17.17 -24.20 -33.09
C THR A 102 -17.29 -22.96 -32.20
N LEU A 103 -18.46 -22.32 -32.17
CA LEU A 103 -18.73 -21.16 -31.31
C LEU A 103 -18.72 -21.55 -29.82
N TRP A 104 -19.27 -22.71 -29.47
CA TRP A 104 -19.21 -23.23 -28.10
C TRP A 104 -17.79 -23.56 -27.65
N GLU A 105 -16.98 -24.15 -28.54
CA GLU A 105 -15.57 -24.42 -28.27
C GLU A 105 -14.77 -23.12 -28.07
N GLN A 106 -15.00 -22.10 -28.91
CA GLN A 106 -14.42 -20.78 -28.75
C GLN A 106 -14.83 -20.12 -27.44
N MET A 107 -16.13 -20.18 -27.09
CA MET A 107 -16.64 -19.60 -25.85
C MET A 107 -16.04 -20.27 -24.62
N LYS A 108 -15.87 -21.60 -24.64
CA LYS A 108 -15.20 -22.35 -23.57
C LYS A 108 -13.79 -21.79 -23.33
N ILE A 109 -12.96 -21.68 -24.37
CA ILE A 109 -11.60 -21.15 -24.23
C ILE A 109 -11.62 -19.70 -23.70
N MET A 110 -12.52 -18.88 -24.22
CA MET A 110 -12.62 -17.46 -23.85
C MET A 110 -13.02 -17.29 -22.37
N ILE A 111 -13.96 -18.08 -21.86
CA ILE A 111 -14.39 -18.02 -20.45
C ILE A 111 -13.22 -18.37 -19.51
N PHE A 112 -12.52 -19.48 -19.76
CA PHE A 112 -11.37 -19.87 -18.93
C PHE A 112 -10.24 -18.84 -19.00
N THR A 113 -9.99 -18.28 -20.19
CA THR A 113 -9.02 -17.20 -20.38
C THR A 113 -9.43 -15.96 -19.58
N ARG A 114 -10.69 -15.52 -19.67
CA ARG A 114 -11.22 -14.35 -18.96
C ARG A 114 -11.08 -14.49 -17.45
N ILE A 115 -11.42 -15.64 -16.89
CA ILE A 115 -11.26 -15.91 -15.44
C ILE A 115 -9.80 -15.79 -15.03
N CYS A 116 -8.89 -16.46 -15.76
CA CYS A 116 -7.46 -16.41 -15.46
C CYS A 116 -6.91 -14.99 -15.57
N VAL A 117 -7.17 -14.29 -16.68
CA VAL A 117 -6.69 -12.93 -16.91
C VAL A 117 -7.17 -11.98 -15.83
N ILE A 118 -8.44 -12.04 -15.41
CA ILE A 118 -8.95 -11.20 -14.32
C ILE A 118 -8.17 -11.43 -13.03
N VAL A 119 -7.94 -12.68 -12.63
CA VAL A 119 -7.22 -13.00 -11.39
C VAL A 119 -5.79 -12.49 -11.44
N TYR A 120 -5.05 -12.80 -12.51
CA TYR A 120 -3.66 -12.38 -12.66
C TYR A 120 -3.54 -10.86 -12.80
N ALA A 121 -4.36 -10.24 -13.64
CA ALA A 121 -4.27 -8.81 -13.90
C ALA A 121 -4.57 -7.98 -12.65
N LEU A 122 -5.63 -8.31 -11.91
CA LEU A 122 -5.97 -7.61 -10.67
C LEU A 122 -4.93 -7.84 -9.57
N SER A 123 -4.33 -9.03 -9.51
CA SER A 123 -3.26 -9.32 -8.55
C SER A 123 -1.99 -8.51 -8.86
N ILE A 124 -1.57 -8.49 -10.12
CA ILE A 124 -0.42 -7.68 -10.58
C ILE A 124 -0.67 -6.20 -10.33
N LEU A 125 -1.87 -5.70 -10.66
CA LEU A 125 -2.25 -4.30 -10.41
C LEU A 125 -2.14 -3.94 -8.93
N ASN A 126 -2.72 -4.75 -8.04
CA ASN A 126 -2.72 -4.51 -6.61
C ASN A 126 -1.29 -4.45 -6.04
N VAL A 127 -0.45 -5.44 -6.37
CA VAL A 127 0.94 -5.48 -5.90
C VAL A 127 1.73 -4.30 -6.46
N THR A 128 1.59 -4.00 -7.75
CA THR A 128 2.30 -2.90 -8.42
C THR A 128 1.96 -1.55 -7.78
N LEU A 129 0.68 -1.26 -7.58
CA LEU A 129 0.23 0.00 -6.99
C LEU A 129 0.67 0.12 -5.52
N ARG A 130 0.59 -0.95 -4.74
CA ARG A 130 1.07 -0.95 -3.35
C ARG A 130 2.57 -0.67 -3.29
N VAL A 131 3.37 -1.27 -4.18
CA VAL A 131 4.80 -1.00 -4.24
C VAL A 131 5.05 0.45 -4.66
N GLN A 132 4.46 0.90 -5.76
CA GLN A 132 4.66 2.26 -6.28
C GLN A 132 4.26 3.33 -5.27
N LEU A 133 3.06 3.23 -4.70
CA LEU A 133 2.54 4.25 -3.79
C LEU A 133 3.23 4.25 -2.42
N ASN A 134 3.68 3.10 -1.92
CA ASN A 134 4.46 3.08 -0.67
C ASN A 134 5.90 3.56 -0.88
N VAL A 135 6.53 3.27 -2.02
CA VAL A 135 7.87 3.80 -2.34
C VAL A 135 7.82 5.33 -2.45
N ILE A 136 6.92 5.88 -3.28
CA ILE A 136 6.77 7.34 -3.41
C ILE A 136 6.33 7.97 -2.08
N GLY A 137 5.42 7.31 -1.34
CA GLY A 137 4.96 7.76 -0.02
C GLY A 137 6.09 7.85 0.99
N GLY A 138 7.05 6.94 0.97
CA GLY A 138 8.24 6.98 1.81
C GLY A 138 9.14 8.18 1.52
N TYR A 139 9.37 8.47 0.24
CA TYR A 139 10.14 9.65 -0.17
C TYR A 139 9.41 10.96 0.19
N LEU A 140 8.11 11.05 -0.06
CA LEU A 140 7.29 12.22 0.32
C LEU A 140 7.25 12.43 1.84
N TYR A 141 7.23 11.35 2.63
CA TYR A 141 7.32 11.45 4.10
C TYR A 141 8.65 12.07 4.52
N ARG A 142 9.77 11.59 3.97
CA ARG A 142 11.10 12.11 4.28
C ARG A 142 11.21 13.59 3.88
N ASP A 143 10.77 13.95 2.68
CA ASP A 143 10.81 15.34 2.21
C ASP A 143 9.90 16.26 3.06
N SER A 144 8.90 15.71 3.77
CA SER A 144 8.11 16.47 4.75
C SER A 144 8.79 16.64 6.13
N MET A 145 9.77 15.79 6.45
CA MET A 145 10.48 15.78 7.74
C MET A 145 11.73 16.65 7.73
N HIS A 146 12.39 16.75 6.57
CA HIS A 146 13.65 17.46 6.40
C HIS A 146 13.42 18.79 5.68
N GLU A 147 14.11 19.85 6.10
CA GLU A 147 14.13 21.15 5.41
C GLU A 147 15.11 21.17 4.22
N ASP A 148 15.72 20.01 3.92
CA ASP A 148 16.60 19.83 2.77
C ASP A 148 15.83 19.94 1.45
N ASP A 149 16.55 20.14 0.35
CA ASP A 149 15.95 20.17 -0.97
C ASP A 149 15.15 18.89 -1.25
N PRO A 150 13.90 19.01 -1.74
CA PRO A 150 13.06 17.86 -2.00
C PRO A 150 13.69 16.99 -3.08
N LEU A 151 13.90 15.72 -2.75
CA LEU A 151 14.49 14.74 -3.67
C LEU A 151 13.49 14.30 -4.74
N ILE A 152 12.19 14.44 -4.47
CA ILE A 152 11.15 14.17 -5.46
C ILE A 152 10.45 15.47 -5.85
N ASN A 153 10.70 15.89 -7.09
CA ASN A 153 9.91 16.93 -7.73
C ASN A 153 8.58 16.35 -8.30
N SER A 154 7.62 17.23 -8.56
CA SER A 154 6.30 16.83 -9.06
C SER A 154 6.35 16.14 -10.43
N GLU A 155 7.35 16.46 -11.25
CA GLU A 155 7.56 15.83 -12.56
C GLU A 155 8.00 14.37 -12.43
N LEU A 156 8.98 14.09 -11.57
CA LEU A 156 9.46 12.73 -11.29
C LEU A 156 8.34 11.89 -10.66
N GLN A 157 7.56 12.48 -9.75
CA GLN A 157 6.39 11.82 -9.18
C GLN A 157 5.40 11.40 -10.28
N ALA A 158 5.03 12.32 -11.17
CA ALA A 158 4.10 12.03 -12.27
C ALA A 158 4.66 10.95 -13.22
N LYS A 159 5.94 11.07 -13.60
CA LYS A 159 6.61 10.09 -14.47
C LYS A 159 6.68 8.72 -13.84
N TYR A 160 7.01 8.62 -12.55
CA TYR A 160 7.05 7.34 -11.83
C TYR A 160 5.68 6.69 -11.75
N LEU A 161 4.64 7.45 -11.39
CA LEU A 161 3.27 6.92 -11.32
C LEU A 161 2.73 6.52 -12.70
N SER A 162 3.16 7.19 -13.77
CA SER A 162 2.76 6.84 -15.14
C SER A 162 3.25 5.45 -15.60
N LEU A 163 4.20 4.84 -14.89
CA LEU A 163 4.71 3.50 -15.23
C LEU A 163 3.60 2.43 -15.16
N CYS A 164 2.55 2.62 -14.35
CA CYS A 164 1.43 1.69 -14.30
C CYS A 164 0.50 1.81 -15.52
N HIS A 165 0.55 2.91 -16.29
CA HIS A 165 -0.31 3.10 -17.47
C HIS A 165 -0.03 2.05 -18.54
N HIS A 166 1.22 1.62 -18.72
CA HIS A 166 1.54 0.57 -19.67
C HIS A 166 0.83 -0.74 -19.32
N PHE A 167 0.78 -1.09 -18.03
CA PHE A 167 0.08 -2.28 -17.57
C PHE A 167 -1.44 -2.16 -17.80
N VAL A 168 -2.05 -1.01 -17.47
CA VAL A 168 -3.50 -0.78 -17.61
C VAL A 168 -3.96 -0.71 -19.08
N GLY A 169 -3.06 -0.37 -20.00
CA GLY A 169 -3.34 -0.34 -21.44
C GLY A 169 -2.89 -1.61 -22.17
N PRO A 170 -1.81 -1.56 -22.97
CA PRO A 170 -1.38 -2.68 -23.82
C PRO A 170 -0.97 -3.93 -23.02
N GLY A 171 -0.51 -3.77 -21.78
CA GLY A 171 -0.09 -4.89 -20.95
C GLY A 171 -1.19 -5.92 -20.67
N VAL A 172 -2.46 -5.47 -20.57
CA VAL A 172 -3.62 -6.37 -20.41
C VAL A 172 -3.82 -7.24 -21.66
N GLU A 173 -3.63 -6.67 -22.84
CA GLU A 173 -3.78 -7.39 -24.11
C GLU A 173 -2.69 -8.45 -24.28
N ASP A 174 -1.44 -8.10 -23.96
CA ASP A 174 -0.32 -9.03 -24.00
C ASP A 174 -0.47 -10.16 -22.98
N LEU A 175 -0.92 -9.83 -21.76
CA LEU A 175 -1.26 -10.82 -20.74
C LEU A 175 -2.37 -11.76 -21.21
N SER A 176 -3.41 -11.20 -21.84
CA SER A 176 -4.53 -11.98 -22.39
C SER A 176 -4.05 -12.97 -23.43
N LYS A 177 -3.21 -12.53 -24.39
CA LYS A 177 -2.64 -13.40 -25.43
C LYS A 177 -1.77 -14.52 -24.85
N GLN A 178 -0.98 -14.24 -23.81
CA GLN A 178 -0.14 -15.25 -23.17
C GLN A 178 -0.98 -16.29 -22.42
N ILE A 179 -1.97 -15.83 -21.64
CA ILE A 179 -2.86 -16.72 -20.89
C ILE A 179 -3.72 -17.56 -21.84
N GLU A 180 -4.23 -16.98 -22.92
CA GLU A 180 -5.03 -17.70 -23.92
C GLU A 180 -4.26 -18.88 -24.53
N LYS A 181 -2.96 -18.71 -24.81
CA LYS A 181 -2.09 -19.80 -25.30
C LYS A 181 -1.99 -20.95 -24.30
N ALA A 182 -1.84 -20.65 -23.01
CA ALA A 182 -1.77 -21.66 -21.96
C ALA A 182 -3.13 -22.36 -21.78
N VAL A 183 -4.22 -21.58 -21.75
CA VAL A 183 -5.59 -22.10 -21.63
C VAL A 183 -5.94 -23.01 -22.79
N LYS A 184 -5.62 -22.62 -24.04
CA LYS A 184 -5.84 -23.47 -25.22
C LYS A 184 -5.20 -24.85 -25.06
N ARG A 185 -3.94 -24.92 -24.63
CA ARG A 185 -3.23 -26.20 -24.44
C ARG A 185 -3.93 -27.14 -23.44
N VAL A 186 -4.59 -26.61 -22.43
CA VAL A 186 -5.22 -27.41 -21.36
C VAL A 186 -6.69 -27.69 -21.64
N VAL A 187 -7.43 -26.71 -22.13
CA VAL A 187 -8.90 -26.74 -22.20
C VAL A 187 -9.43 -27.20 -23.56
N GLU A 188 -8.65 -27.04 -24.63
CA GLU A 188 -9.04 -27.50 -25.98
C GLU A 188 -9.35 -29.00 -26.05
N PRO A 189 -8.56 -29.92 -25.43
CA PRO A 189 -8.85 -31.36 -25.45
C PRO A 189 -10.11 -31.77 -24.68
N ILE A 190 -10.66 -30.90 -23.84
CA ILE A 190 -11.81 -31.21 -22.98
C ILE A 190 -13.10 -31.10 -23.79
N SER A 191 -13.76 -32.23 -24.04
CA SER A 191 -15.05 -32.24 -24.74
C SER A 191 -16.13 -31.45 -23.99
N LEU A 192 -16.93 -30.66 -24.72
CA LEU A 192 -18.10 -29.95 -24.20
C LEU A 192 -19.15 -30.86 -23.52
N LYS A 193 -19.16 -32.16 -23.86
CA LYS A 193 -20.09 -33.15 -23.27
C LYS A 193 -19.55 -33.80 -22.00
N LYS A 194 -18.27 -33.60 -21.67
CA LYS A 194 -17.64 -34.20 -20.50
C LYS A 194 -18.27 -33.60 -19.25
N LYS A 195 -18.83 -34.43 -18.37
CA LYS A 195 -19.18 -34.01 -17.02
C LYS A 195 -17.90 -33.82 -16.23
N ILE A 196 -17.74 -32.63 -15.64
CA ILE A 196 -16.56 -32.25 -14.89
C ILE A 196 -16.94 -32.05 -13.43
N THR A 197 -16.13 -32.62 -12.54
CA THR A 197 -16.21 -32.42 -11.09
C THR A 197 -15.43 -31.17 -10.66
N LEU A 198 -15.70 -30.66 -9.46
CA LEU A 198 -14.96 -29.51 -8.92
C LEU A 198 -13.45 -29.76 -8.85
N GLN A 199 -13.04 -30.97 -8.47
CA GLN A 199 -11.62 -31.36 -8.40
C GLN A 199 -10.96 -31.32 -9.79
N GLU A 200 -11.66 -31.75 -10.83
CA GLU A 200 -11.16 -31.66 -12.21
C GLU A 200 -11.07 -30.20 -12.69
N VAL A 201 -12.00 -29.32 -12.32
CA VAL A 201 -11.89 -27.88 -12.60
C VAL A 201 -10.66 -27.29 -11.93
N GLU A 202 -10.43 -27.64 -10.66
CA GLU A 202 -9.25 -27.20 -9.91
C GLU A 202 -7.97 -27.64 -10.61
N GLN A 203 -7.88 -28.92 -11.00
CA GLN A 203 -6.75 -29.47 -11.75
C GLN A 203 -6.51 -28.76 -13.09
N VAL A 204 -7.57 -28.34 -13.79
CA VAL A 204 -7.45 -27.53 -15.01
C VAL A 204 -6.76 -26.20 -14.71
N PHE A 205 -7.20 -25.46 -13.68
CA PHE A 205 -6.55 -24.20 -13.31
C PHE A 205 -5.11 -24.40 -12.82
N TRP A 206 -4.82 -25.44 -12.04
CA TRP A 206 -3.45 -25.82 -11.66
C TRP A 206 -2.56 -26.10 -12.87
N SER A 207 -3.09 -26.82 -13.87
CA SER A 207 -2.35 -27.11 -15.09
C SER A 207 -2.06 -25.85 -15.90
N ILE A 208 -3.04 -24.94 -16.01
CA ILE A 208 -2.86 -23.63 -16.66
C ILE A 208 -1.78 -22.83 -15.92
N GLN A 209 -1.86 -22.75 -14.58
CA GLN A 209 -0.87 -22.05 -13.77
C GLN A 209 0.54 -22.64 -13.94
N THR A 210 0.66 -23.96 -13.95
CA THR A 210 1.97 -24.63 -14.15
C THR A 210 2.59 -24.24 -15.48
N ILE A 211 1.79 -24.22 -16.56
CA ILE A 211 2.26 -23.80 -17.90
C ILE A 211 2.64 -22.31 -17.93
N LEU A 212 1.98 -21.46 -17.16
CA LEU A 212 2.30 -20.03 -17.09
C LEU A 212 3.58 -19.74 -16.30
N CYS A 213 3.92 -20.59 -15.33
CA CYS A 213 5.09 -20.41 -14.48
C CYS A 213 6.37 -21.12 -14.98
N THR A 214 6.28 -21.90 -16.06
CA THR A 214 7.41 -22.67 -16.63
C THR A 214 7.83 -22.08 -17.97
#